data_AF-A0A178IH82-F1
#
_entry.id   AF-A0A178IH82-F1
#
_cell.length_a   1.000
_cell.length_b   1.000
_cell.length_c   1.000
_cell.angle_alpha   90.00
_cell.angle_beta   90.00
_cell.angle_gamma   90.00
#
_symmetry.space_group_name_H-M   'P 1'
#
loop_
_entity.id
_entity.type
_entity.pdbx_description
1 polymer ?
#
loop_
_entity_poly.entity_id
_entity_poly.type
_entity_poly.pdbx_seq_one_letter_code
_entity_poly.pdbx_strand_id
1 'polypeptide(L)'
;MIPTNLRGEDVFLLPYLANWAAEKPALTLEANASITRSLGGIESRETAAHTLRATSFKCSLFLRADESAAFRAALRQLGSTRVLMPLWPLAHRLVDGRIIYTDAAGNILTAPDGAIYIAGVNLAAPSPVQTSLWLTMERDLSLWEVHEDPLPEQLASFSERALRVPLLLGVLKKLPDPVALNRNLLGASIEFEDTAPAIFAPRSADDTAEEIDGAGRPVFPFAPNWADEVRAGGVSYEIEREQIGEGRTPATTYYPQPHARVLQAQFNTFSHAELARLVAFFHRRRGPVELFAVNHPHDGPIVARFAKKTLDLTFANGRITHTRIDFLELPHEAAPPVGETPGVTMGALPRRAQLFRFTYGLGTQQVVYRCTGYERNLVAAGELYLAQKIEHGDITESLEPEQTKVKLTASAWEGNPLMLLDPPRLEGPLKLEILRCSPDENGLAETAQLRFAGRVGKPNFDGPKITCEVAHLLADLQNNVPDMIVQADCNLEFGSLVCGVLLSTWTFTGAVAAYDGAALALTGVVRAGGAAMELAAGWFARGRVEFGDGDGFQSRSILSSTALAGGSLTLTLSQPFDLPPAGTVKFYPACDGSPSRCQVFQNFQRYGGFPFVPVGNPALKPIKKDTSQGKK
;
A
#
# COMPACT_ATOMS: atom_id res chain seq x y z
N MET A 1 26.89 -4.10 16.00
CA MET A 1 26.09 -4.49 14.84
C MET A 1 27.05 -4.65 13.69
N ILE A 2 26.81 -5.61 12.81
CA ILE A 2 27.70 -5.89 11.69
C ILE A 2 27.02 -5.38 10.41
N PRO A 3 27.60 -4.43 9.67
CA PRO A 3 27.10 -4.07 8.34
C PRO A 3 27.15 -5.29 7.42
N THR A 4 26.05 -5.58 6.74
CA THR A 4 25.95 -6.68 5.78
C THR A 4 25.03 -6.27 4.62
N ASN A 5 24.88 -7.13 3.63
CA ASN A 5 24.07 -6.86 2.45
C ASN A 5 23.08 -8.01 2.24
N LEU A 6 21.80 -7.67 2.06
CA LEU A 6 20.74 -8.63 1.76
C LEU A 6 20.09 -8.23 0.44
N ARG A 7 20.29 -9.04 -0.62
CA ARG A 7 19.78 -8.78 -1.98
C ARG A 7 20.11 -7.38 -2.53
N GLY A 8 21.30 -6.87 -2.26
CA GLY A 8 21.72 -5.52 -2.67
C GLY A 8 21.29 -4.41 -1.71
N GLU A 9 20.47 -4.68 -0.70
CA GLU A 9 20.11 -3.73 0.35
C GLU A 9 21.13 -3.78 1.49
N ASP A 10 21.72 -2.63 1.85
CA ASP A 10 22.56 -2.52 3.04
C ASP A 10 21.70 -2.70 4.28
N VAL A 11 22.07 -3.64 5.14
CA VAL A 11 21.35 -3.95 6.37
C VAL A 11 22.35 -4.17 7.51
N PHE A 12 21.90 -4.01 8.75
CA PHE A 12 22.73 -4.31 9.91
C PHE A 12 22.31 -5.62 10.56
N LEU A 13 23.26 -6.49 10.85
CA LEU A 13 23.03 -7.68 11.67
C LEU A 13 23.23 -7.36 13.16
N LEU A 14 22.30 -7.83 14.01
CA LEU A 14 22.41 -7.83 15.48
C LEU A 14 22.76 -9.24 16.00
N PRO A 15 24.04 -9.67 15.98
CA PRO A 15 24.41 -11.05 16.31
C PRO A 15 24.57 -11.32 17.82
N TYR A 16 24.22 -10.36 18.68
CA TYR A 16 24.46 -10.46 20.13
C TYR A 16 23.43 -11.33 20.82
N LEU A 17 23.87 -12.18 21.76
CA LEU A 17 22.99 -13.08 22.49
C LEU A 17 22.01 -12.34 23.41
N ALA A 18 20.79 -12.87 23.50
CA ALA A 18 19.78 -12.39 24.43
C ALA A 18 20.19 -12.61 25.90
N ASN A 19 19.99 -11.57 26.72
CA ASN A 19 20.08 -11.58 28.17
C ASN A 19 18.74 -11.98 28.80
N TRP A 20 18.58 -13.28 29.01
CA TRP A 20 17.40 -13.88 29.64
C TRP A 20 17.18 -13.48 31.11
N ALA A 21 18.20 -12.94 31.78
CA ALA A 21 18.14 -12.61 33.21
C ALA A 21 17.60 -11.21 33.49
N ALA A 22 17.84 -10.24 32.59
CA ALA A 22 17.40 -8.86 32.78
C ALA A 22 15.95 -8.64 32.29
N GLU A 23 15.70 -8.95 31.03
CA GLU A 23 14.39 -8.78 30.40
C GLU A 23 14.09 -10.01 29.55
N LYS A 24 13.02 -10.71 29.90
CA LYS A 24 12.58 -11.89 29.16
C LYS A 24 12.19 -11.48 27.74
N PRO A 25 12.65 -12.19 26.69
CA PRO A 25 12.23 -11.90 25.34
C PRO A 25 10.70 -11.96 25.22
N ALA A 26 10.12 -10.99 24.53
CA ALA A 26 8.69 -10.91 24.26
C ALA A 26 8.46 -10.64 22.78
N LEU A 27 7.53 -11.38 22.16
CA LEU A 27 7.17 -11.26 20.76
C LEU A 27 5.66 -11.04 20.65
N THR A 28 5.25 -9.97 19.99
CA THR A 28 3.86 -9.71 19.62
C THR A 28 3.69 -9.98 18.13
N LEU A 29 2.87 -10.99 17.84
CA LEU A 29 2.45 -11.31 16.47
C LEU A 29 1.09 -10.69 16.20
N GLU A 30 0.90 -10.08 15.04
CA GLU A 30 -0.38 -9.48 14.62
C GLU A 30 -0.89 -10.15 13.35
N ALA A 31 -2.17 -10.54 13.37
CA ALA A 31 -2.92 -10.86 12.17
C ALA A 31 -3.60 -9.58 11.66
N ASN A 32 -3.32 -9.18 10.42
CA ASN A 32 -3.87 -7.95 9.87
C ASN A 32 -5.36 -8.16 9.50
N ALA A 33 -6.24 -7.69 10.37
CA ALA A 33 -7.69 -7.77 10.21
C ALA A 33 -8.33 -6.40 10.47
N SER A 34 -9.35 -6.07 9.67
CA SER A 34 -10.22 -4.92 9.91
C SER A 34 -11.51 -5.39 10.59
N ILE A 35 -11.97 -4.57 11.54
CA ILE A 35 -13.16 -4.82 12.33
C ILE A 35 -14.04 -3.59 12.20
N THR A 36 -15.26 -3.78 11.73
CA THR A 36 -16.28 -2.73 11.68
C THR A 36 -17.48 -3.17 12.47
N ARG A 37 -17.96 -2.31 13.37
CA ARG A 37 -19.20 -2.53 14.13
C ARG A 37 -20.28 -1.57 13.64
N SER A 38 -21.46 -2.11 13.43
CA SER A 38 -22.66 -1.32 13.17
C SER A 38 -23.30 -0.84 14.49
N LEU A 39 -24.21 0.12 14.40
CA LEU A 39 -25.02 0.61 15.53
C LEU A 39 -25.82 -0.51 16.22
N GLY A 40 -26.22 -1.56 15.49
CA GLY A 40 -26.91 -2.72 16.05
C GLY A 40 -26.00 -3.69 16.83
N GLY A 41 -24.72 -3.37 17.00
CA GLY A 41 -23.73 -4.27 17.60
C GLY A 41 -23.31 -5.43 16.69
N ILE A 42 -23.80 -5.47 15.44
CA ILE A 42 -23.37 -6.47 14.45
C ILE A 42 -21.97 -6.11 14.00
N GLU A 43 -21.08 -7.08 14.12
CA GLU A 43 -19.66 -6.95 13.82
C GLU A 43 -19.32 -7.68 12.52
N SER A 44 -18.74 -6.95 11.58
CA SER A 44 -18.19 -7.49 10.33
C SER A 44 -16.67 -7.43 10.38
N ARG A 45 -16.01 -8.55 10.07
CA ARG A 45 -14.55 -8.67 10.13
C ARG A 45 -14.00 -9.10 8.79
N GLU A 46 -12.96 -8.45 8.31
CA GLU A 46 -12.29 -8.77 7.05
C GLU A 46 -10.79 -9.02 7.31
N THR A 47 -10.21 -9.99 6.62
CA THR A 47 -8.75 -10.18 6.61
C THR A 47 -8.12 -9.24 5.59
N ALA A 48 -7.18 -8.41 6.04
CA ALA A 48 -6.47 -7.45 5.19
C ALA A 48 -5.16 -8.00 4.61
N ALA A 49 -4.56 -9.04 5.20
CA ALA A 49 -3.31 -9.64 4.72
C ALA A 49 -3.21 -11.14 5.04
N HIS A 50 -2.39 -11.89 4.31
CA HIS A 50 -2.13 -13.31 4.62
C HIS A 50 -1.04 -13.52 5.63
N THR A 51 -0.13 -12.57 5.78
CA THR A 51 1.07 -12.77 6.58
C THR A 51 0.86 -12.37 8.05
N LEU A 52 1.52 -13.08 8.96
CA LEU A 52 1.67 -12.59 10.33
C LEU A 52 2.75 -11.52 10.33
N ARG A 53 2.53 -10.46 11.10
CA ARG A 53 3.53 -9.42 11.32
C ARG A 53 4.04 -9.46 12.75
N ALA A 54 5.36 -9.46 12.94
CA ALA A 54 5.94 -9.28 14.27
C ALA A 54 6.00 -7.78 14.63
N THR A 55 4.91 -7.25 15.18
CA THR A 55 4.78 -5.80 15.45
C THR A 55 5.65 -5.30 16.59
N SER A 56 6.07 -6.19 17.48
CA SER A 56 7.07 -5.89 18.49
C SER A 56 7.86 -7.14 18.84
N PHE A 57 9.18 -7.04 18.82
CA PHE A 57 10.07 -7.99 19.50
C PHE A 57 10.93 -7.21 20.50
N LYS A 58 10.80 -7.56 21.77
CA LYS A 58 11.55 -6.97 22.87
C LYS A 58 12.53 -7.99 23.42
N CYS A 59 13.79 -7.61 23.54
CA CYS A 59 14.76 -8.40 24.26
C CYS A 59 15.88 -7.53 24.81
N SER A 60 16.50 -7.97 25.89
CA SER A 60 17.78 -7.43 26.32
C SER A 60 18.92 -8.23 25.68
N LEU A 61 20.02 -7.56 25.33
CA LEU A 61 21.21 -8.18 24.72
C LEU A 61 22.42 -8.03 25.65
N PHE A 62 23.35 -9.00 25.60
CA PHE A 62 24.68 -8.87 26.20
C PHE A 62 25.71 -8.42 25.18
N LEU A 63 26.47 -7.39 25.54
CA LEU A 63 27.57 -6.84 24.76
C LEU A 63 28.85 -6.96 25.57
N ARG A 64 29.94 -7.40 24.94
CA ARG A 64 31.27 -7.30 25.56
C ARG A 64 31.75 -5.85 25.53
N ALA A 65 32.59 -5.46 26.49
CA ALA A 65 33.07 -4.09 26.61
C ALA A 65 33.83 -3.60 25.36
N ASP A 66 34.59 -4.47 24.70
CA ASP A 66 35.28 -4.23 23.44
C ASP A 66 34.33 -4.06 22.25
N GLU A 67 33.17 -4.72 22.26
CA GLU A 67 32.13 -4.59 21.22
C GLU A 67 31.33 -3.28 21.33
N SER A 68 31.37 -2.59 22.48
CA SER A 68 30.53 -1.42 22.77
C SER A 68 30.79 -0.23 21.84
N ALA A 69 32.05 0.00 21.46
CA ALA A 69 32.42 1.09 20.56
C ALA A 69 31.87 0.86 19.15
N ALA A 70 32.01 -0.35 18.63
CA ALA A 70 31.46 -0.74 17.32
C ALA A 70 29.93 -0.72 17.33
N PHE A 71 29.29 -1.16 18.42
CA PHE A 71 27.83 -1.08 18.57
C PHE A 71 27.33 0.38 18.52
N ARG A 72 27.93 1.28 19.31
CA ARG A 72 27.56 2.71 19.29
C ARG A 72 27.84 3.38 17.95
N ALA A 73 28.93 3.02 17.27
CA ALA A 73 29.22 3.53 15.94
C ALA A 73 28.15 3.10 14.92
N ALA A 74 27.73 1.84 14.95
CA ALA A 74 26.68 1.35 14.08
C ALA A 74 25.31 1.99 14.38
N LEU A 75 24.97 2.24 15.66
CA LEU A 75 23.75 2.97 16.02
C LEU A 75 23.70 4.39 15.43
N ARG A 76 24.85 5.08 15.34
CA ARG A 76 24.94 6.41 14.70
C ARG A 76 24.74 6.33 13.19
N GLN A 77 25.08 5.21 12.57
CA GLN A 77 24.92 4.95 11.14
C GLN A 77 23.56 4.34 10.79
N LEU A 78 22.76 3.95 11.79
CA LEU A 78 21.54 3.17 11.58
C LEU A 78 20.51 3.89 10.72
N GLY A 79 20.37 5.22 10.84
CA GLY A 79 19.50 6.03 9.98
C GLY A 79 18.12 5.40 9.74
N SER A 80 17.79 5.21 8.45
CA SER A 80 16.61 4.46 7.98
C SER A 80 16.93 3.02 7.55
N THR A 81 18.14 2.54 7.83
CA THR A 81 18.64 1.23 7.42
C THR A 81 17.97 0.13 8.22
N ARG A 82 17.59 -0.96 7.55
CA ARG A 82 16.96 -2.10 8.21
C ARG A 82 17.96 -2.92 9.01
N VAL A 83 17.43 -3.65 9.96
CA VAL A 83 18.16 -4.50 10.89
C VAL A 83 17.66 -5.93 10.78
N LEU A 84 18.59 -6.87 10.73
CA LEU A 84 18.37 -8.30 10.90
C LEU A 84 18.45 -8.62 12.39
N MET A 85 17.32 -8.99 12.96
CA MET A 85 17.16 -9.31 14.37
C MET A 85 16.95 -10.83 14.56
N PRO A 86 17.88 -11.53 15.23
CA PRO A 86 17.69 -12.94 15.57
C PRO A 86 16.59 -13.14 16.62
N LEU A 87 15.67 -14.06 16.33
CA LEU A 87 14.68 -14.55 17.29
C LEU A 87 15.33 -15.58 18.22
N TRP A 88 16.17 -15.11 19.14
CA TRP A 88 16.93 -15.95 20.08
C TRP A 88 16.15 -17.05 20.81
N PRO A 89 14.87 -16.84 21.21
CA PRO A 89 14.07 -17.92 21.81
C PRO A 89 13.88 -19.15 20.92
N LEU A 90 14.05 -18.99 19.61
CA LEU A 90 13.88 -20.01 18.59
C LEU A 90 15.24 -20.47 18.02
N ALA A 91 16.33 -20.24 18.75
CA ALA A 91 17.65 -20.72 18.36
C ALA A 91 17.74 -22.24 18.51
N HIS A 92 18.21 -22.91 17.46
CA HIS A 92 18.47 -24.35 17.43
C HIS A 92 19.97 -24.61 17.35
N ARG A 93 20.44 -25.68 18.00
CA ARG A 93 21.82 -26.14 17.87
C ARG A 93 21.97 -27.05 16.65
N LEU A 94 23.03 -26.85 15.88
CA LEU A 94 23.43 -27.76 14.82
C LEU A 94 24.32 -28.89 15.40
N VAL A 95 24.10 -30.12 14.96
CA VAL A 95 24.97 -31.27 15.21
C VAL A 95 25.23 -31.94 13.86
N ASP A 96 26.50 -32.09 13.47
CA ASP A 96 26.93 -32.61 12.15
C ASP A 96 26.31 -31.88 10.95
N GLY A 97 26.14 -30.56 11.03
CA GLY A 97 25.48 -29.78 9.98
C GLY A 97 23.98 -30.05 9.84
N ARG A 98 23.37 -30.76 10.79
CA ARG A 98 21.95 -31.13 10.84
C ARG A 98 21.31 -30.68 12.16
N ILE A 99 19.99 -30.51 12.18
CA ILE A 99 19.26 -30.13 13.41
C ILE A 99 18.91 -31.40 14.18
N ILE A 100 19.32 -31.52 15.46
CA ILE A 100 18.91 -32.63 16.33
C ILE A 100 18.00 -32.09 17.44
N TYR A 101 16.84 -32.74 17.60
CA TYR A 101 15.88 -32.44 18.68
C TYR A 101 16.14 -33.35 19.89
N THR A 102 15.98 -32.78 21.09
CA THR A 102 16.07 -33.50 22.36
C THR A 102 14.77 -33.38 23.14
N ASP A 103 14.41 -34.43 23.88
CA ASP A 103 13.26 -34.41 24.79
C ASP A 103 13.48 -33.48 26.01
N ALA A 104 12.50 -33.44 26.92
CA ALA A 104 12.56 -32.65 28.14
C ALA A 104 13.70 -33.08 29.10
N ALA A 105 14.21 -34.31 28.96
CA ALA A 105 15.33 -34.86 29.73
C ALA A 105 16.69 -34.71 29.03
N GLY A 106 16.73 -34.18 27.80
CA GLY A 106 17.96 -34.00 27.03
C GLY A 106 18.35 -35.21 26.18
N ASN A 107 17.49 -36.23 26.06
CA ASN A 107 17.74 -37.39 25.21
C ASN A 107 17.40 -37.07 23.75
N ILE A 108 18.18 -37.60 22.82
CA ILE A 108 17.88 -37.54 21.39
C ILE A 108 16.58 -38.33 21.15
N LEU A 109 15.60 -37.71 20.50
CA LEU A 109 14.33 -38.36 20.16
C LEU A 109 14.56 -39.36 19.01
N THR A 110 14.58 -40.66 19.32
CA THR A 110 14.64 -41.76 18.34
C THR A 110 13.23 -42.36 18.17
N ALA A 111 12.87 -42.75 16.94
CA ALA A 111 11.61 -43.44 16.66
C ALA A 111 11.54 -44.82 17.36
N PRO A 112 10.33 -45.39 17.56
CA PRO A 112 10.11 -46.63 18.34
C PRO A 112 10.82 -47.88 17.78
N ASP A 113 11.33 -47.83 16.56
CA ASP A 113 12.02 -48.93 15.87
C ASP A 113 13.55 -48.83 15.94
N GLY A 114 14.11 -47.80 16.61
CA GLY A 114 15.55 -47.67 16.82
C GLY A 114 16.36 -47.29 15.58
N ALA A 115 15.73 -46.91 14.48
CA ALA A 115 16.42 -46.44 13.28
C ALA A 115 16.71 -44.93 13.32
N ILE A 116 17.96 -44.55 13.01
CA ILE A 116 18.36 -43.17 12.69
C ILE A 116 18.27 -43.03 11.16
N TYR A 117 17.20 -42.45 10.63
CA TYR A 117 17.08 -42.22 9.19
C TYR A 117 17.88 -41.00 8.75
N ILE A 118 18.85 -41.26 7.87
CA ILE A 118 19.57 -40.28 7.05
C ILE A 118 19.09 -40.44 5.60
N ALA A 119 18.61 -39.33 5.04
CA ALA A 119 18.29 -39.04 3.62
C ALA A 119 16.89 -39.40 3.09
N GLY A 120 16.16 -38.34 2.70
CA GLY A 120 14.94 -38.37 1.89
C GLY A 120 13.67 -37.99 2.67
N VAL A 121 13.28 -36.71 2.60
CA VAL A 121 12.03 -36.09 3.14
C VAL A 121 12.11 -35.46 4.55
N ASN A 122 11.93 -34.13 4.52
CA ASN A 122 11.51 -33.12 5.50
C ASN A 122 12.21 -32.94 6.87
N LEU A 123 12.75 -31.73 7.03
CA LEU A 123 13.18 -31.01 8.24
C LEU A 123 12.02 -30.77 9.26
N ALA A 124 11.24 -31.81 9.58
CA ALA A 124 9.90 -31.70 10.18
C ALA A 124 9.88 -31.64 11.73
N ALA A 125 10.56 -30.67 12.32
CA ALA A 125 9.94 -29.96 13.44
C ALA A 125 10.24 -28.48 13.23
N PRO A 126 9.50 -27.84 12.33
CA PRO A 126 9.85 -26.51 11.88
C PRO A 126 9.81 -25.53 13.06
N SER A 127 10.72 -24.54 13.06
CA SER A 127 10.68 -23.46 14.05
C SER A 127 9.25 -22.94 14.16
N PRO A 128 8.72 -22.74 15.38
CA PRO A 128 7.30 -22.42 15.58
C PRO A 128 6.85 -21.17 14.84
N VAL A 129 7.80 -20.28 14.62
CA VAL A 129 7.68 -19.17 13.68
C VAL A 129 8.69 -19.45 12.57
N GLN A 130 8.21 -19.79 11.39
CA GLN A 130 9.05 -19.88 10.21
C GLN A 130 9.28 -18.48 9.65
N THR A 131 10.54 -18.13 9.42
CA THR A 131 10.91 -16.93 8.66
C THR A 131 11.64 -17.40 7.43
N SER A 132 11.51 -16.66 6.32
CA SER A 132 12.24 -16.99 5.09
C SER A 132 13.74 -16.64 5.19
N LEU A 133 14.18 -16.02 6.30
CA LEU A 133 15.56 -15.64 6.59
C LEU A 133 16.07 -16.36 7.84
N TRP A 134 17.32 -16.82 7.77
CA TRP A 134 17.99 -17.55 8.83
C TRP A 134 19.44 -17.09 9.00
N LEU A 135 19.91 -17.19 10.23
CA LEU A 135 21.30 -16.95 10.61
C LEU A 135 21.91 -18.23 11.15
N THR A 136 22.98 -18.70 10.54
CA THR A 136 23.85 -19.73 11.13
C THR A 136 25.12 -19.05 11.63
N MET A 137 25.52 -19.29 12.87
CA MET A 137 26.72 -18.69 13.46
C MET A 137 27.43 -19.62 14.43
N GLU A 138 28.75 -19.45 14.55
CA GLU A 138 29.51 -19.95 15.70
C GLU A 138 29.22 -19.13 16.95
N ARG A 139 29.34 -19.75 18.13
CA ARG A 139 29.03 -19.09 19.41
C ARG A 139 29.93 -17.89 19.71
N ASP A 140 31.14 -17.87 19.15
CA ASP A 140 32.10 -16.78 19.28
C ASP A 140 32.02 -15.75 18.14
N LEU A 141 31.09 -15.93 17.19
CA LEU A 141 30.93 -15.15 15.96
C LEU A 141 32.13 -15.20 15.00
N SER A 142 33.03 -16.17 15.15
CA SER A 142 34.18 -16.36 14.24
C SER A 142 33.76 -16.67 12.80
N LEU A 143 32.62 -17.36 12.65
CA LEU A 143 31.97 -17.66 11.37
C LEU A 143 30.47 -17.42 11.51
N TRP A 144 29.86 -16.74 10.54
CA TRP A 144 28.43 -16.53 10.46
C TRP A 144 27.97 -16.37 9.01
N GLU A 145 26.75 -16.78 8.72
CA GLU A 145 26.15 -16.72 7.39
C GLU A 145 24.64 -16.48 7.50
N VAL A 146 24.14 -15.50 6.73
CA VAL A 146 22.71 -15.25 6.55
C VAL A 146 22.26 -15.92 5.27
N HIS A 147 21.20 -16.73 5.33
CA HIS A 147 20.66 -17.44 4.17
C HIS A 147 19.13 -17.39 4.15
N GLU A 148 18.57 -17.56 2.97
CA GLU A 148 17.13 -17.67 2.75
C GLU A 148 16.70 -19.15 2.71
N ASP A 149 15.42 -19.43 2.96
CA ASP A 149 14.84 -20.75 2.69
C ASP A 149 14.42 -20.90 1.21
N PRO A 150 14.61 -22.07 0.57
CA PRO A 150 15.24 -23.27 1.14
C PRO A 150 16.75 -23.10 1.29
N LEU A 151 17.28 -23.75 2.33
CA LEU A 151 18.69 -23.76 2.69
C LEU A 151 19.59 -24.04 1.47
N PRO A 152 20.67 -23.28 1.25
CA PRO A 152 21.57 -23.52 0.12
C PRO A 152 22.18 -24.92 0.18
N GLU A 153 22.46 -25.49 -1.00
CA GLU A 153 22.99 -26.86 -1.16
C GLU A 153 24.34 -27.06 -0.46
N GLN A 154 25.08 -25.97 -0.22
CA GLN A 154 26.31 -25.95 0.56
C GLN A 154 26.27 -24.78 1.56
N LEU A 155 26.21 -25.10 2.85
CA LEU A 155 26.56 -24.14 3.91
C LEU A 155 28.06 -24.19 4.17
N ALA A 156 28.62 -23.10 4.71
CA ALA A 156 29.97 -23.16 5.28
C ALA A 156 30.08 -24.30 6.32
N SER A 157 31.27 -24.86 6.48
CA SER A 157 31.52 -25.91 7.47
C SER A 157 31.47 -25.34 8.89
N PHE A 158 30.27 -25.29 9.47
CA PHE A 158 30.05 -24.92 10.86
C PHE A 158 30.37 -26.09 11.81
N SER A 159 30.80 -25.77 13.02
CA SER A 159 31.01 -26.74 14.10
C SER A 159 29.68 -27.29 14.64
N GLU A 160 29.75 -28.41 15.37
CA GLU A 160 28.62 -28.97 16.15
C GLU A 160 28.15 -28.06 17.31
N ARG A 161 28.75 -26.88 17.48
CA ARG A 161 28.34 -25.89 18.48
C ARG A 161 27.70 -24.66 17.84
N ALA A 162 27.58 -24.63 16.52
CA ALA A 162 26.92 -23.56 15.81
C ALA A 162 25.43 -23.48 16.15
N LEU A 163 24.92 -22.26 16.14
CA LEU A 163 23.54 -21.92 16.37
C LEU A 163 22.89 -21.53 15.04
N ARG A 164 21.69 -22.04 14.79
CA ARG A 164 20.81 -21.59 13.71
C ARG A 164 19.61 -20.87 14.32
N VAL A 165 19.33 -19.65 13.88
CA VAL A 165 18.31 -18.78 14.47
C VAL A 165 17.47 -18.15 13.34
N PRO A 166 16.13 -18.13 13.44
CA PRO A 166 15.31 -17.39 12.49
C PRO A 166 15.51 -15.88 12.66
N LEU A 167 15.45 -15.15 11.55
CA LEU A 167 15.68 -13.70 11.49
C LEU A 167 14.39 -12.93 11.18
N LEU A 168 14.17 -11.83 11.89
CA LEU A 168 13.24 -10.78 11.48
C LEU A 168 14.01 -9.67 10.76
N LEU A 169 13.39 -9.07 9.74
CA LEU A 169 13.93 -7.93 8.99
C LEU A 169 13.07 -6.69 9.24
N GLY A 170 13.65 -5.62 9.78
CA GLY A 170 12.84 -4.53 10.28
C GLY A 170 13.63 -3.34 10.79
N VAL A 171 13.05 -2.57 11.70
CA VAL A 171 13.66 -1.36 12.27
C VAL A 171 13.61 -1.39 13.79
N LEU A 172 14.52 -0.64 14.43
CA LEU A 172 14.46 -0.42 15.87
C LEU A 172 13.43 0.67 16.16
N LYS A 173 12.43 0.39 17.00
CA LYS A 173 11.42 1.39 17.40
C LYS A 173 12.05 2.52 18.20
N LYS A 174 13.07 2.18 18.99
CA LYS A 174 13.83 3.11 19.82
C LYS A 174 15.31 2.79 19.72
N LEU A 175 16.14 3.82 19.62
CA LEU A 175 17.58 3.66 19.71
C LEU A 175 17.95 3.10 21.10
N PRO A 176 18.63 1.94 21.18
CA PRO A 176 18.97 1.32 22.44
C PRO A 176 20.06 2.10 23.16
N ASP A 177 19.92 2.21 24.48
CA ASP A 177 20.92 2.82 25.34
C ASP A 177 21.70 1.74 26.10
N PRO A 178 22.99 1.50 25.76
CA PRO A 178 23.77 0.45 26.40
C PRO A 178 24.22 0.87 27.81
N VAL A 179 23.77 0.13 28.81
CA VAL A 179 24.08 0.32 30.24
C VAL A 179 25.18 -0.65 30.67
N ALA A 180 26.20 -0.17 31.38
CA ALA A 180 27.23 -1.03 31.92
C ALA A 180 26.67 -1.88 33.07
N LEU A 181 26.75 -3.21 32.94
CA LEU A 181 26.37 -4.15 34.00
C LEU A 181 27.57 -4.43 34.92
N ASN A 182 28.76 -4.54 34.32
CA ASN A 182 30.03 -4.60 35.03
C ASN A 182 31.17 -4.09 34.12
N ARG A 183 32.44 -4.23 34.54
CA ARG A 183 33.61 -3.74 33.79
C ARG A 183 33.74 -4.32 32.37
N ASN A 184 33.23 -5.53 32.15
CA ASN A 184 33.42 -6.30 30.92
C ASN A 184 32.13 -6.52 30.12
N LEU A 185 30.96 -6.24 30.70
CA LEU A 185 29.65 -6.50 30.11
C LEU A 185 28.75 -5.26 30.14
N LEU A 186 28.11 -4.99 29.01
CA LEU A 186 27.03 -4.03 28.88
C LEU A 186 25.73 -4.77 28.55
N GLY A 187 24.62 -4.23 29.03
CA GLY A 187 23.27 -4.63 28.64
C GLY A 187 22.64 -3.56 27.75
N ALA A 188 21.91 -3.96 26.72
CA ALA A 188 21.11 -3.06 25.90
C ALA A 188 19.70 -3.64 25.71
N SER A 189 18.66 -2.87 26.07
CA SER A 189 17.27 -3.25 25.79
C SER A 189 16.91 -2.81 24.37
N ILE A 190 16.37 -3.74 23.59
CA ILE A 190 16.02 -3.55 22.19
C ILE A 190 14.52 -3.72 22.04
N GLU A 191 13.91 -2.77 21.32
CA GLU A 191 12.55 -2.91 20.82
C GLU A 191 12.58 -2.82 19.29
N PHE A 192 12.17 -3.92 18.65
CA PHE A 192 12.24 -4.11 17.21
C PHE A 192 10.82 -4.20 16.62
N GLU A 193 10.65 -3.65 15.42
CA GLU A 193 9.43 -3.77 14.62
C GLU A 193 9.75 -4.40 13.28
N ASP A 194 9.03 -5.47 12.93
CA ASP A 194 9.11 -6.09 11.62
C ASP A 194 8.49 -5.18 10.56
N THR A 195 9.30 -4.83 9.56
CA THR A 195 8.90 -4.04 8.38
C THR A 195 9.29 -4.75 7.09
N ALA A 196 9.49 -6.06 7.15
CA ALA A 196 9.92 -6.84 6.01
C ALA A 196 8.81 -6.90 4.94
N PRO A 197 9.18 -7.00 3.66
CA PRO A 197 8.25 -7.46 2.62
C PRO A 197 7.57 -8.78 3.01
N ALA A 198 6.35 -9.00 2.52
CA ALA A 198 5.53 -10.19 2.81
C ALA A 198 6.25 -11.53 2.52
N ILE A 199 7.26 -11.53 1.65
CA ILE A 199 8.05 -12.72 1.33
C ILE A 199 8.88 -13.22 2.53
N PHE A 200 9.30 -12.31 3.41
CA PHE A 200 10.11 -12.60 4.59
C PHE A 200 9.28 -12.65 5.89
N ALA A 201 7.97 -12.40 5.78
CA ALA A 201 7.11 -12.32 6.93
C ALA A 201 7.04 -13.67 7.66
N PRO A 202 6.91 -13.64 9.00
CA PRO A 202 6.62 -14.81 9.82
C PRO A 202 5.46 -15.66 9.27
N ARG A 203 5.67 -16.98 9.19
CA ARG A 203 4.67 -17.98 8.82
C ARG A 203 4.54 -19.01 9.92
N SER A 204 3.37 -19.64 9.98
CA SER A 204 3.18 -20.80 10.84
C SER A 204 3.89 -22.02 10.27
N ALA A 205 4.47 -22.80 11.17
CA ALA A 205 5.27 -23.96 10.88
C ALA A 205 4.46 -25.26 10.74
N ASP A 206 3.28 -25.30 11.35
CA ASP A 206 2.52 -26.53 11.53
C ASP A 206 1.39 -26.65 10.50
N ASP A 207 1.37 -27.77 9.78
CA ASP A 207 0.36 -28.19 8.81
C ASP A 207 -0.52 -29.35 9.32
N THR A 208 -0.42 -29.72 10.60
CA THR A 208 -1.23 -30.78 11.18
C THR A 208 -2.73 -30.45 11.13
N ALA A 209 -3.52 -31.51 10.90
CA ALA A 209 -4.97 -31.44 10.91
C ALA A 209 -5.47 -31.03 12.30
N GLU A 210 -6.41 -30.08 12.33
CA GLU A 210 -7.04 -29.61 13.56
C GLU A 210 -8.12 -30.59 14.00
N GLU A 211 -8.31 -30.71 15.32
CA GLU A 211 -9.47 -31.39 15.88
C GLU A 211 -10.73 -30.58 15.56
N ILE A 212 -11.79 -31.28 15.17
CA ILE A 212 -13.05 -30.68 14.73
C ILE A 212 -14.16 -31.13 15.69
N ASP A 213 -15.00 -30.21 16.13
CA ASP A 213 -16.18 -30.49 16.96
C ASP A 213 -17.31 -31.18 16.15
N GLY A 214 -18.37 -31.61 16.84
CA GLY A 214 -19.53 -32.22 16.20
C GLY A 214 -20.30 -31.31 15.22
N ALA A 215 -19.98 -30.01 15.18
CA ALA A 215 -20.56 -29.01 14.28
C ALA A 215 -19.61 -28.63 13.13
N GLY A 216 -18.47 -29.32 12.97
CA GLY A 216 -17.52 -29.04 11.89
C GLY A 216 -16.56 -27.87 12.18
N ARG A 217 -16.48 -27.39 13.42
CA ARG A 217 -15.65 -26.24 13.81
C ARG A 217 -14.34 -26.70 14.45
N PRO A 218 -13.23 -26.00 14.23
CA PRO A 218 -11.97 -26.35 14.87
C PRO A 218 -12.03 -26.12 16.37
N VAL A 219 -11.42 -27.02 17.14
CA VAL A 219 -11.34 -26.97 18.60
C VAL A 219 -10.01 -26.38 19.02
N PHE A 220 -10.02 -25.42 19.95
CA PHE A 220 -8.82 -24.86 20.53
C PHE A 220 -8.08 -25.93 21.36
N PRO A 221 -6.86 -26.36 20.97
CA PRO A 221 -6.30 -27.63 21.45
C PRO A 221 -5.49 -27.49 22.75
N PHE A 222 -5.38 -26.28 23.33
CA PHE A 222 -4.54 -26.03 24.50
C PHE A 222 -5.34 -25.98 25.79
N ALA A 223 -4.82 -26.63 26.83
CA ALA A 223 -5.36 -26.53 28.18
C ALA A 223 -4.87 -25.24 28.86
N PRO A 224 -5.75 -24.51 29.58
CA PRO A 224 -5.36 -23.33 30.32
C PRO A 224 -4.43 -23.69 31.50
N ASN A 225 -3.56 -22.76 31.85
CA ASN A 225 -2.76 -22.82 33.06
C ASN A 225 -3.62 -22.51 34.28
N TRP A 226 -4.08 -23.55 34.96
CA TRP A 226 -4.91 -23.43 36.17
C TRP A 226 -4.18 -22.88 37.41
N ALA A 227 -2.86 -22.70 37.34
CA ALA A 227 -2.13 -21.99 38.39
C ALA A 227 -2.43 -20.48 38.40
N ASP A 228 -2.87 -19.94 37.26
CA ASP A 228 -3.32 -18.55 37.12
C ASP A 228 -4.86 -18.50 37.10
N GLU A 229 -5.41 -17.36 37.49
CA GLU A 229 -6.86 -17.15 37.47
C GLU A 229 -7.39 -17.15 36.03
N VAL A 230 -8.25 -18.12 35.72
CA VAL A 230 -9.07 -18.10 34.49
C VAL A 230 -10.27 -17.19 34.75
N ARG A 231 -10.32 -16.06 34.04
CA ARG A 231 -11.37 -15.06 34.20
C ARG A 231 -12.45 -15.28 33.16
N ALA A 232 -13.57 -15.86 33.58
CA ALA A 232 -14.82 -15.80 32.83
C ALA A 232 -15.42 -14.40 33.06
N GLY A 233 -15.13 -13.46 32.15
CA GLY A 233 -15.67 -12.11 32.22
C GLY A 233 -17.19 -12.11 32.29
N GLY A 234 -17.76 -11.13 33.01
CA GLY A 234 -19.20 -10.95 33.08
C GLY A 234 -19.81 -10.65 31.69
N VAL A 235 -21.11 -10.89 31.57
CA VAL A 235 -21.86 -10.47 30.39
C VAL A 235 -21.79 -8.94 30.27
N SER A 236 -21.32 -8.46 29.12
CA SER A 236 -21.24 -7.03 28.81
C SER A 236 -22.32 -6.62 27.82
N TYR A 237 -22.89 -5.42 28.03
CA TYR A 237 -23.79 -4.72 27.10
C TYR A 237 -23.27 -3.28 26.95
N GLU A 238 -23.24 -2.77 25.73
CA GLU A 238 -22.93 -1.36 25.49
C GLU A 238 -24.20 -0.54 25.69
N ILE A 239 -24.17 0.40 26.65
CA ILE A 239 -25.30 1.27 26.94
C ILE A 239 -24.85 2.71 26.71
N GLU A 240 -25.39 3.34 25.68
CA GLU A 240 -25.15 4.75 25.41
C GLU A 240 -26.07 5.59 26.31
N ARG A 241 -25.45 6.44 27.13
CA ARG A 241 -26.14 7.37 28.02
C ARG A 241 -25.68 8.77 27.68
N GLU A 242 -26.59 9.57 27.14
CA GLU A 242 -26.31 10.96 26.81
C GLU A 242 -27.15 11.89 27.69
N GLN A 243 -26.50 12.92 28.22
CA GLN A 243 -27.18 13.91 29.05
C GLN A 243 -27.87 14.93 28.14
N ILE A 244 -29.10 14.60 27.72
CA ILE A 244 -29.90 15.48 26.87
C ILE A 244 -30.81 16.34 27.75
N GLY A 245 -30.52 17.65 27.80
CA GLY A 245 -31.28 18.65 28.58
C GLY A 245 -30.82 18.84 30.04
N GLU A 246 -31.50 19.71 30.79
CA GLU A 246 -31.18 20.06 32.19
C GLU A 246 -31.72 19.08 33.23
N GLY A 247 -32.32 17.97 32.80
CA GLY A 247 -32.87 16.93 33.69
C GLY A 247 -31.79 16.17 34.46
N ARG A 248 -32.13 15.53 35.59
CA ARG A 248 -31.18 14.74 36.39
C ARG A 248 -30.90 13.33 35.85
N THR A 249 -31.65 12.88 34.85
CA THR A 249 -31.56 11.53 34.30
C THR A 249 -31.04 11.60 32.86
N PRO A 250 -29.96 10.88 32.52
CA PRO A 250 -29.48 10.82 31.14
C PRO A 250 -30.49 10.07 30.27
N ALA A 251 -30.66 10.52 29.04
CA ALA A 251 -31.34 9.75 28.01
C ALA A 251 -30.52 8.47 27.79
N THR A 252 -31.18 7.32 27.93
CA THR A 252 -30.54 6.02 27.73
C THR A 252 -31.14 5.40 26.48
N THR A 253 -30.31 5.20 25.46
CA THR A 253 -30.74 4.51 24.25
C THR A 253 -30.31 3.06 24.37
N TYR A 254 -31.29 2.16 24.33
CA TYR A 254 -31.04 0.72 24.33
C TYR A 254 -31.11 0.20 22.90
N TYR A 255 -29.97 -0.20 22.36
CA TYR A 255 -29.94 -1.01 21.16
C TYR A 255 -30.01 -2.48 21.56
N PRO A 256 -30.90 -3.29 20.97
CA PRO A 256 -30.92 -4.73 21.23
C PRO A 256 -29.64 -5.35 20.69
N GLN A 257 -28.66 -5.53 21.58
CA GLN A 257 -27.36 -6.11 21.25
C GLN A 257 -27.27 -7.54 21.79
N PRO A 258 -26.64 -8.46 21.05
CA PRO A 258 -26.34 -9.77 21.57
C PRO A 258 -25.30 -9.66 22.70
N HIS A 259 -25.49 -10.43 23.77
CA HIS A 259 -24.53 -10.47 24.86
C HIS A 259 -23.21 -11.09 24.39
N ALA A 260 -22.10 -10.54 24.87
CA ALA A 260 -20.77 -11.11 24.69
C ALA A 260 -20.08 -11.26 26.05
N ARG A 261 -19.32 -12.35 26.19
CA ARG A 261 -18.45 -12.61 27.35
C ARG A 261 -17.02 -12.72 26.86
N VAL A 262 -16.08 -12.29 27.70
CA VAL A 262 -14.65 -12.45 27.42
C VAL A 262 -14.08 -13.46 28.40
N LEU A 263 -13.67 -14.62 27.90
CA LEU A 263 -12.91 -15.61 28.65
C LEU A 263 -11.42 -15.29 28.51
N GLN A 264 -10.77 -14.90 29.60
CA GLN A 264 -9.34 -14.66 29.63
C GLN A 264 -8.64 -15.82 30.35
N ALA A 265 -7.68 -16.44 29.69
CA ALA A 265 -6.89 -17.53 30.25
C ALA A 265 -5.41 -17.40 29.85
N GLN A 266 -4.54 -17.92 30.71
CA GLN A 266 -3.11 -18.03 30.44
C GLN A 266 -2.78 -19.42 29.91
N PHE A 267 -1.89 -19.50 28.93
CA PHE A 267 -1.46 -20.75 28.33
C PHE A 267 0.07 -20.83 28.36
N ASN A 268 0.57 -22.03 28.64
CA ASN A 268 1.98 -22.33 28.66
C ASN A 268 2.27 -23.37 27.58
N THR A 269 3.24 -23.10 26.72
CA THR A 269 3.78 -24.10 25.81
C THR A 269 5.12 -24.57 26.36
N PHE A 270 5.33 -25.88 26.44
CA PHE A 270 6.55 -26.48 27.01
C PHE A 270 7.55 -26.93 25.94
N SER A 271 7.15 -26.90 24.67
CA SER A 271 7.99 -27.23 23.52
C SER A 271 7.80 -26.27 22.35
N HIS A 272 8.79 -26.21 21.46
CA HIS A 272 8.68 -25.50 20.18
C HIS A 272 7.54 -26.03 19.32
N ALA A 273 7.26 -27.34 19.34
CA ALA A 273 6.15 -27.92 18.57
C ALA A 273 4.78 -27.43 19.07
N GLU A 274 4.59 -27.33 20.38
CA GLU A 274 3.37 -26.76 20.97
C GLU A 274 3.21 -25.27 20.65
N LEU A 275 4.32 -24.51 20.70
CA LEU A 275 4.30 -23.11 20.28
C LEU A 275 3.95 -22.96 18.79
N ALA A 276 4.45 -23.87 17.95
CA ALA A 276 4.18 -23.88 16.50
C ALA A 276 2.69 -24.06 16.24
N ARG A 277 2.08 -25.03 16.93
CA ARG A 277 0.63 -25.28 16.90
C ARG A 277 -0.17 -24.06 17.32
N LEU A 278 0.26 -23.36 18.36
CA LEU A 278 -0.46 -22.20 18.88
C LEU A 278 -0.42 -21.04 17.88
N VAL A 279 0.77 -20.75 17.34
CA VAL A 279 0.95 -19.70 16.32
C VAL A 279 0.21 -20.06 15.04
N ALA A 280 0.25 -21.33 14.62
CA ALA A 280 -0.49 -21.84 13.46
C ALA A 280 -1.99 -21.69 13.64
N PHE A 281 -2.53 -22.08 14.81
CA PHE A 281 -3.94 -21.93 15.10
C PHE A 281 -4.36 -20.45 15.04
N PHE A 282 -3.59 -19.56 15.67
CA PHE A 282 -3.87 -18.12 15.63
C PHE A 282 -3.81 -17.54 14.22
N HIS A 283 -2.82 -17.96 13.41
CA HIS A 283 -2.65 -17.53 12.03
C HIS A 283 -3.79 -18.01 11.12
N ARG A 284 -4.15 -19.29 11.21
CA ARG A 284 -5.24 -19.89 10.42
C ARG A 284 -6.59 -19.26 10.74
N ARG A 285 -6.87 -18.98 12.02
CA ARG A 285 -8.09 -18.23 12.42
C ARG A 285 -8.02 -16.73 12.12
N ARG A 286 -6.86 -16.25 11.65
CA ARG A 286 -6.56 -14.87 11.27
C ARG A 286 -6.84 -13.90 12.40
N GLY A 287 -6.39 -14.27 13.60
CA GLY A 287 -6.71 -13.55 14.82
C GLY A 287 -8.22 -13.52 15.07
N PRO A 288 -8.86 -12.35 15.11
CA PRO A 288 -10.25 -12.23 15.54
C PRO A 288 -11.24 -12.59 14.42
N VAL A 289 -10.83 -13.01 13.23
CA VAL A 289 -11.79 -13.13 12.12
C VAL A 289 -12.64 -14.40 12.23
N GLU A 290 -12.02 -15.56 12.38
CA GLU A 290 -12.72 -16.85 12.30
C GLU A 290 -13.19 -17.39 13.65
N LEU A 291 -14.25 -18.20 13.60
CA LEU A 291 -14.86 -18.88 14.74
C LEU A 291 -14.18 -20.22 15.04
N PHE A 292 -14.11 -20.55 16.32
CA PHE A 292 -13.67 -21.86 16.80
C PHE A 292 -14.35 -22.22 18.12
N ALA A 293 -14.29 -23.51 18.48
CA ALA A 293 -14.77 -24.00 19.76
C ALA A 293 -13.65 -23.91 20.81
N VAL A 294 -13.97 -23.42 22.01
CA VAL A 294 -13.06 -23.42 23.15
C VAL A 294 -13.77 -24.02 24.36
N ASN A 295 -13.07 -24.85 25.13
CA ASN A 295 -13.65 -25.44 26.34
C ASN A 295 -13.71 -24.39 27.46
N HIS A 296 -14.92 -23.93 27.79
CA HIS A 296 -15.16 -23.07 28.94
C HIS A 296 -15.08 -23.91 30.23
N PRO A 297 -14.40 -23.42 31.28
CA PRO A 297 -14.20 -24.16 32.52
C PRO A 297 -15.50 -24.55 33.24
N HIS A 298 -16.60 -23.82 33.02
CA HIS A 298 -17.89 -24.04 33.69
C HIS A 298 -19.03 -24.43 32.75
N ASP A 299 -19.01 -23.96 31.51
CA ASP A 299 -20.16 -24.00 30.60
C ASP A 299 -19.98 -25.02 29.45
N GLY A 300 -18.86 -25.77 29.45
CA GLY A 300 -18.53 -26.71 28.37
C GLY A 300 -17.99 -26.01 27.12
N PRO A 301 -18.04 -26.64 25.93
CA PRO A 301 -17.53 -26.03 24.71
C PRO A 301 -18.38 -24.83 24.31
N ILE A 302 -17.75 -23.65 24.27
CA ILE A 302 -18.37 -22.41 23.80
C ILE A 302 -17.81 -22.04 22.41
N VAL A 303 -18.62 -21.34 21.63
CA VAL A 303 -18.20 -20.79 20.33
C VAL A 303 -17.59 -19.42 20.57
N ALA A 304 -16.32 -19.27 20.23
CA ALA A 304 -15.56 -18.07 20.48
C ALA A 304 -14.66 -17.68 19.31
N ARG A 305 -14.10 -16.49 19.44
CA ARG A 305 -13.01 -15.97 18.60
C ARG A 305 -11.89 -15.44 19.47
N PHE A 306 -10.73 -15.18 18.88
CA PHE A 306 -9.76 -14.29 19.52
C PHE A 306 -10.37 -12.90 19.67
N ALA A 307 -10.26 -12.31 20.86
CA ALA A 307 -10.76 -10.95 21.10
C ALA A 307 -9.83 -9.87 20.53
N LYS A 308 -8.55 -10.21 20.34
CA LYS A 308 -7.50 -9.31 19.85
C LYS A 308 -6.93 -9.80 18.52
N LYS A 309 -6.44 -8.84 17.73
CA LYS A 309 -5.62 -9.10 16.53
C LYS A 309 -4.17 -9.44 16.81
N THR A 310 -3.76 -9.36 18.07
CA THR A 310 -2.40 -9.65 18.51
C THR A 310 -2.34 -10.90 19.37
N LEU A 311 -1.26 -11.65 19.23
CA LEU A 311 -0.84 -12.74 20.10
C LEU A 311 0.48 -12.35 20.77
N ASP A 312 0.42 -12.16 22.08
CA ASP A 312 1.58 -11.79 22.90
C ASP A 312 2.23 -13.04 23.49
N LEU A 313 3.51 -13.23 23.17
CA LEU A 313 4.33 -14.35 23.60
C LEU A 313 5.46 -13.83 24.50
N THR A 314 5.57 -14.36 25.71
CA THR A 314 6.69 -14.07 26.63
C THR A 314 7.49 -15.34 26.87
N PHE A 315 8.76 -15.33 26.50
CA PHE A 315 9.63 -16.51 26.61
C PHE A 315 10.29 -16.54 27.98
N ALA A 316 9.98 -17.55 28.79
CA ALA A 316 10.65 -17.75 30.07
C ALA A 316 12.08 -18.29 29.88
N ASN A 317 12.25 -19.15 28.88
CA ASN A 317 13.51 -19.65 28.38
C ASN A 317 13.34 -20.02 26.90
N GLY A 318 14.35 -20.64 26.28
CA GLY A 318 14.28 -21.06 24.88
C GLY A 318 13.27 -22.18 24.57
N ARG A 319 12.44 -22.64 25.51
CA ARG A 319 11.44 -23.72 25.30
C ARG A 319 10.06 -23.36 25.85
N ILE A 320 10.01 -22.71 27.02
CA ILE A 320 8.78 -22.38 27.73
C ILE A 320 8.33 -20.98 27.33
N THR A 321 7.10 -20.89 26.83
CA THR A 321 6.46 -19.64 26.45
C THR A 321 5.16 -19.47 27.21
N HIS A 322 4.95 -18.26 27.74
CA HIS A 322 3.71 -17.83 28.37
C HIS A 322 2.95 -16.93 27.41
N THR A 323 1.66 -17.16 27.27
CA THR A 323 0.76 -16.26 26.54
C THR A 323 -0.53 -16.09 27.32
N ARG A 324 -1.14 -14.92 27.19
CA ARG A 324 -2.48 -14.65 27.71
C ARG A 324 -3.39 -14.39 26.54
N ILE A 325 -4.45 -15.18 26.45
CA ILE A 325 -5.39 -15.14 25.34
C ILE A 325 -6.76 -14.77 25.89
N ASP A 326 -7.37 -13.81 25.21
CA ASP A 326 -8.73 -13.37 25.46
C ASP A 326 -9.63 -13.96 24.36
N PHE A 327 -10.58 -14.79 24.74
CA PHE A 327 -11.59 -15.36 23.86
C PHE A 327 -12.90 -14.59 24.01
N LEU A 328 -13.43 -14.11 22.89
CA LEU A 328 -14.74 -13.45 22.85
C LEU A 328 -15.80 -14.49 22.49
N GLU A 329 -16.69 -14.80 23.42
CA GLU A 329 -17.85 -15.66 23.19
C GLU A 329 -18.89 -14.89 22.36
N LEU A 330 -19.38 -15.52 21.29
CA LEU A 330 -20.35 -14.93 20.36
C LEU A 330 -21.54 -15.88 20.13
N PRO A 331 -22.49 -15.96 21.07
CA PRO A 331 -23.62 -16.88 20.97
C PRO A 331 -24.50 -16.64 19.74
N HIS A 332 -24.63 -15.38 19.33
CA HIS A 332 -25.43 -14.98 18.17
C HIS A 332 -24.83 -15.43 16.84
N GLU A 333 -23.54 -15.74 16.75
CA GLU A 333 -22.96 -16.29 15.52
C GLU A 333 -23.07 -17.81 15.46
N ALA A 334 -23.21 -18.46 16.62
CA ALA A 334 -23.56 -19.88 16.69
C ALA A 334 -25.02 -20.12 16.28
N ALA A 335 -25.91 -19.16 16.56
CA ALA A 335 -27.32 -19.15 16.19
C ALA A 335 -27.70 -17.78 15.57
N PRO A 336 -27.44 -17.55 14.27
CA PRO A 336 -27.67 -16.26 13.62
C PRO A 336 -29.14 -15.81 13.71
N PRO A 337 -29.40 -14.52 14.00
CA PRO A 337 -30.74 -13.94 13.94
C PRO A 337 -31.39 -14.08 12.56
N VAL A 338 -32.72 -14.02 12.52
CA VAL A 338 -33.49 -14.11 11.26
C VAL A 338 -33.08 -12.98 10.32
N GLY A 339 -32.68 -13.33 9.09
CA GLY A 339 -32.25 -12.38 8.06
C GLY A 339 -30.73 -12.18 7.97
N GLU A 340 -29.97 -12.71 8.92
CA GLU A 340 -28.51 -12.63 8.95
C GLU A 340 -27.87 -13.93 8.46
N THR A 341 -26.79 -13.84 7.68
CA THR A 341 -26.05 -15.00 7.18
C THR A 341 -24.57 -14.86 7.55
N PRO A 342 -24.02 -15.77 8.39
CA PRO A 342 -22.60 -15.82 8.69
C PRO A 342 -21.76 -15.89 7.41
N GLY A 343 -20.75 -15.04 7.31
CA GLY A 343 -19.87 -14.93 6.14
C GLY A 343 -20.41 -14.06 5.00
N VAL A 344 -21.62 -13.50 5.13
CA VAL A 344 -22.18 -12.56 4.15
C VAL A 344 -22.47 -11.20 4.81
N THR A 345 -23.23 -11.21 5.92
CA THR A 345 -23.65 -9.99 6.62
C THR A 345 -23.04 -9.85 8.01
N MET A 346 -22.65 -10.96 8.64
CA MET A 346 -21.99 -10.98 9.94
C MET A 346 -20.83 -11.97 10.01
N GLY A 347 -19.88 -11.69 10.90
CA GLY A 347 -18.74 -12.55 11.16
C GLY A 347 -17.60 -12.43 10.13
N ALA A 348 -17.00 -13.57 9.77
CA ALA A 348 -15.85 -13.64 8.86
C ALA A 348 -16.26 -13.37 7.41
N LEU A 349 -16.13 -12.13 6.96
CA LEU A 349 -16.43 -11.76 5.58
C LEU A 349 -15.34 -12.25 4.60
N PRO A 350 -15.68 -12.38 3.31
CA PRO A 350 -14.69 -12.65 2.28
C PRO A 350 -13.57 -11.63 2.34
N ARG A 351 -12.35 -12.07 2.02
CA ARG A 351 -11.19 -11.18 1.86
C ARG A 351 -11.50 -10.10 0.85
N ARG A 352 -11.05 -8.88 1.12
CA ARG A 352 -11.24 -7.76 0.19
C ARG A 352 -9.94 -6.99 0.02
N ALA A 353 -9.58 -6.73 -1.22
CA ALA A 353 -8.46 -5.88 -1.58
C ALA A 353 -8.94 -4.69 -2.41
N GLN A 354 -8.22 -3.58 -2.27
CA GLN A 354 -8.46 -2.35 -3.01
C GLN A 354 -7.46 -2.26 -4.16
N LEU A 355 -7.97 -1.98 -5.35
CA LEU A 355 -7.20 -1.81 -6.56
C LEU A 355 -7.33 -0.36 -7.03
N PHE A 356 -6.23 0.23 -7.46
CA PHE A 356 -6.16 1.60 -7.93
C PHE A 356 -5.73 1.58 -9.39
N ARG A 357 -6.59 2.11 -10.27
CA ARG A 357 -6.30 2.31 -11.68
C ARG A 357 -6.21 3.81 -11.95
N PHE A 358 -5.01 4.28 -12.25
CA PHE A 358 -4.78 5.65 -12.66
C PHE A 358 -4.73 5.73 -14.17
N THR A 359 -5.34 6.76 -14.74
CA THR A 359 -5.33 6.98 -16.18
C THR A 359 -5.19 8.46 -16.49
N TYR A 360 -4.29 8.79 -17.42
CA TYR A 360 -4.21 10.11 -18.03
C TYR A 360 -3.89 9.98 -19.51
N GLY A 361 -4.14 11.02 -20.28
CA GLY A 361 -3.84 11.03 -21.72
C GLY A 361 -4.68 12.04 -22.48
N LEU A 362 -4.40 12.13 -23.79
CA LEU A 362 -5.06 13.04 -24.72
C LEU A 362 -5.63 12.25 -25.91
N GLY A 363 -6.93 12.42 -26.18
CA GLY A 363 -7.61 11.72 -27.28
C GLY A 363 -7.57 10.19 -27.11
N THR A 364 -7.02 9.48 -28.10
CA THR A 364 -6.93 8.02 -28.12
C THR A 364 -5.68 7.46 -27.42
N GLN A 365 -4.72 8.32 -27.05
CA GLN A 365 -3.51 7.92 -26.34
C GLN A 365 -3.79 8.00 -24.84
N GLN A 366 -3.71 6.87 -24.12
CA GLN A 366 -3.92 6.79 -22.68
C GLN A 366 -2.82 5.97 -22.02
N VAL A 367 -2.29 6.48 -20.92
CA VAL A 367 -1.32 5.83 -20.05
C VAL A 367 -2.06 5.31 -18.83
N VAL A 368 -1.87 4.04 -18.47
CA VAL A 368 -2.60 3.37 -17.39
C VAL A 368 -1.66 2.77 -16.36
N TYR A 369 -1.76 3.22 -15.11
CA TYR A 369 -1.02 2.65 -13.98
C TYR A 369 -1.96 1.81 -13.13
N ARG A 370 -1.51 0.61 -12.76
CA ARG A 370 -2.26 -0.36 -11.96
C ARG A 370 -1.49 -0.68 -10.69
N CYS A 371 -2.03 -0.31 -9.54
CA CYS A 371 -1.42 -0.61 -8.25
C CYS A 371 -2.46 -1.06 -7.22
N THR A 372 -2.00 -1.73 -6.18
CA THR A 372 -2.83 -2.24 -5.08
C THR A 372 -2.18 -1.89 -3.76
N GLY A 373 -2.99 -1.57 -2.75
CA GLY A 373 -2.54 -1.40 -1.36
C GLY A 373 -2.28 -2.73 -0.65
N TYR A 374 -2.51 -3.86 -1.34
CA TYR A 374 -2.34 -5.19 -0.79
C TYR A 374 -0.87 -5.57 -0.59
N GLU A 375 -0.59 -6.50 0.33
CA GLU A 375 0.77 -6.92 0.71
C GLU A 375 1.59 -7.58 -0.42
N ARG A 376 0.94 -7.96 -1.52
CA ARG A 376 1.54 -8.62 -2.68
C ARG A 376 0.84 -8.19 -3.97
N ASN A 377 1.51 -8.40 -5.10
CA ASN A 377 0.92 -8.16 -6.41
C ASN A 377 -0.34 -9.01 -6.59
N LEU A 378 -1.37 -8.43 -7.19
CA LEU A 378 -2.64 -9.09 -7.46
C LEU A 378 -2.89 -9.18 -8.95
N VAL A 379 -3.50 -10.27 -9.39
CA VAL A 379 -4.03 -10.37 -10.75
C VAL A 379 -5.55 -10.36 -10.65
N ALA A 380 -6.17 -9.28 -11.14
CA ALA A 380 -7.60 -9.06 -11.04
C ALA A 380 -8.22 -8.86 -12.42
N ALA A 381 -9.23 -9.64 -12.77
CA ALA A 381 -9.86 -9.63 -14.08
C ALA A 381 -8.86 -9.74 -15.26
N GLY A 382 -7.80 -10.55 -15.07
CA GLY A 382 -6.73 -10.77 -16.06
C GLY A 382 -5.63 -9.71 -16.09
N GLU A 383 -5.71 -8.67 -15.26
CA GLU A 383 -4.77 -7.54 -15.23
C GLU A 383 -3.88 -7.58 -13.98
N LEU A 384 -2.59 -7.28 -14.14
CA LEU A 384 -1.63 -7.25 -13.02
C LEU A 384 -1.66 -5.89 -12.31
N TYR A 385 -1.83 -5.91 -10.99
CA TYR A 385 -1.74 -4.76 -10.09
C TYR A 385 -0.53 -4.92 -9.18
N LEU A 386 0.37 -3.93 -9.20
CA LEU A 386 1.59 -3.94 -8.41
C LEU A 386 1.33 -3.49 -6.98
N ALA A 387 1.83 -4.23 -5.99
CA ALA A 387 1.75 -3.86 -4.59
C ALA A 387 2.56 -2.60 -4.32
N GLN A 388 1.90 -1.59 -3.78
CA GLN A 388 2.48 -0.31 -3.40
C GLN A 388 1.90 0.15 -2.07
N LYS A 389 2.60 1.06 -1.39
CA LYS A 389 2.10 1.67 -0.15
C LYS A 389 1.10 2.77 -0.49
N ILE A 390 -0.14 2.38 -0.73
CA ILE A 390 -1.24 3.25 -1.12
C ILE A 390 -2.53 2.82 -0.41
N GLU A 391 -3.27 3.79 0.10
CA GLU A 391 -4.54 3.58 0.81
C GLU A 391 -5.50 4.73 0.50
N HIS A 392 -6.80 4.47 0.63
CA HIS A 392 -7.81 5.51 0.59
C HIS A 392 -8.55 5.60 1.93
N GLY A 393 -8.95 6.81 2.30
CA GLY A 393 -9.89 7.05 3.40
C GLY A 393 -11.32 6.70 3.00
N ASP A 394 -12.28 7.00 3.86
CA ASP A 394 -13.68 6.65 3.62
C ASP A 394 -14.22 7.32 2.34
N ILE A 395 -14.97 6.53 1.56
CA ILE A 395 -15.68 7.04 0.39
C ILE A 395 -16.93 7.72 0.90
N THR A 396 -16.91 9.05 0.89
CA THR A 396 -18.05 9.85 1.34
C THR A 396 -19.00 10.01 0.16
N GLU A 397 -20.24 9.52 0.31
CA GLU A 397 -21.33 9.79 -0.64
C GLU A 397 -22.27 10.82 -0.02
N SER A 398 -22.48 11.93 -0.70
CA SER A 398 -23.41 12.97 -0.28
C SER A 398 -24.40 13.29 -1.41
N LEU A 399 -25.58 13.76 -1.02
CA LEU A 399 -26.54 14.35 -1.95
C LEU A 399 -25.98 15.62 -2.59
N GLU A 400 -25.08 16.31 -1.87
CA GLU A 400 -24.33 17.45 -2.39
C GLU A 400 -23.12 16.94 -3.19
N PRO A 401 -23.11 17.10 -4.52
CA PRO A 401 -22.08 16.48 -5.37
C PRO A 401 -20.64 16.89 -5.04
N GLU A 402 -20.46 18.06 -4.42
CA GLU A 402 -19.17 18.61 -3.99
C GLU A 402 -18.51 17.87 -2.83
N GLN A 403 -19.32 17.21 -2.00
CA GLN A 403 -18.84 16.49 -0.82
C GLN A 403 -18.45 15.05 -1.15
N THR A 404 -18.78 14.58 -2.35
CA THR A 404 -18.40 13.24 -2.82
C THR A 404 -16.93 13.21 -3.22
N LYS A 405 -16.07 13.08 -2.22
CA LYS A 405 -14.61 13.07 -2.32
C LYS A 405 -14.02 11.88 -1.59
N VAL A 406 -12.82 11.49 -2.02
CA VAL A 406 -12.01 10.47 -1.36
C VAL A 406 -10.64 11.04 -1.08
N LYS A 407 -10.17 10.86 0.16
CA LYS A 407 -8.78 11.19 0.51
C LYS A 407 -7.88 10.01 0.17
N LEU A 408 -6.89 10.21 -0.68
CA LEU A 408 -5.89 9.23 -1.03
C LEU A 408 -4.58 9.53 -0.29
N THR A 409 -3.97 8.50 0.28
CA THR A 409 -2.66 8.57 0.93
C THR A 409 -1.74 7.53 0.30
N ALA A 410 -0.54 7.95 -0.10
CA ALA A 410 0.42 7.07 -0.75
C ALA A 410 1.85 7.44 -0.32
N SER A 411 2.80 6.51 -0.34
CA SER A 411 4.21 6.87 -0.23
C SER A 411 4.79 7.29 -1.59
N ALA A 412 5.96 7.92 -1.62
CA ALA A 412 6.72 8.07 -2.84
C ALA A 412 7.30 6.71 -3.27
N TRP A 413 7.23 6.40 -4.56
CA TRP A 413 7.90 5.26 -5.19
C TRP A 413 8.23 5.61 -6.64
N GLU A 414 9.15 4.87 -7.24
CA GLU A 414 9.54 5.07 -8.63
C GLU A 414 8.37 4.80 -9.59
N GLY A 415 8.04 5.76 -10.45
CA GLY A 415 6.88 5.66 -11.34
C GLY A 415 5.54 5.90 -10.66
N ASN A 416 5.50 6.54 -9.49
CA ASN A 416 4.24 6.95 -8.86
C ASN A 416 3.54 8.04 -9.70
N PRO A 417 2.31 7.82 -10.20
CA PRO A 417 1.60 8.79 -11.04
C PRO A 417 1.26 10.10 -10.31
N LEU A 418 1.19 10.09 -8.98
CA LEU A 418 0.95 11.30 -8.18
C LEU A 418 2.16 12.26 -8.20
N MET A 419 3.37 11.75 -8.44
CA MET A 419 4.57 12.58 -8.56
C MET A 419 4.63 13.35 -9.89
N LEU A 420 3.80 12.98 -10.87
CA LEU A 420 3.70 13.68 -12.15
C LEU A 420 2.83 14.94 -12.07
N LEU A 421 2.16 15.18 -10.94
CA LEU A 421 1.34 16.37 -10.70
C LEU A 421 2.15 17.57 -10.22
N ASP A 422 3.36 17.36 -9.68
CA ASP A 422 4.25 18.43 -9.22
C ASP A 422 5.75 18.08 -9.44
N PRO A 423 6.43 18.70 -10.43
CA PRO A 423 5.88 19.63 -11.41
C PRO A 423 4.88 18.94 -12.37
N PRO A 424 3.93 19.66 -12.97
CA PRO A 424 2.92 19.07 -13.84
C PRO A 424 3.54 18.53 -15.14
N ARG A 425 3.70 17.21 -15.23
CA ARG A 425 4.24 16.48 -16.39
C ARG A 425 3.20 15.67 -17.15
N LEU A 426 1.95 15.73 -16.72
CA LEU A 426 0.85 14.97 -17.31
C LEU A 426 0.31 15.62 -18.58
N GLU A 427 0.00 14.79 -19.58
CA GLU A 427 -0.60 15.22 -20.87
C GLU A 427 -2.11 15.43 -20.79
N GLY A 428 -2.70 15.23 -19.62
CA GLY A 428 -4.13 15.36 -19.39
C GLY A 428 -4.47 15.23 -17.90
N PRO A 429 -5.75 15.43 -17.52
CA PRO A 429 -6.18 15.27 -16.14
C PRO A 429 -5.97 13.82 -15.68
N LEU A 430 -5.34 13.65 -14.52
CA LEU A 430 -5.20 12.34 -13.90
C LEU A 430 -6.54 11.88 -13.32
N LYS A 431 -7.04 10.75 -13.81
CA LYS A 431 -8.24 10.08 -13.31
C LYS A 431 -7.82 8.91 -12.44
N LEU A 432 -8.58 8.66 -11.38
CA LEU A 432 -8.45 7.50 -10.52
C LEU A 432 -9.76 6.73 -10.51
N GLU A 433 -9.63 5.43 -10.63
CA GLU A 433 -10.69 4.47 -10.33
C GLU A 433 -10.24 3.57 -9.19
N ILE A 434 -11.08 3.47 -8.17
CA ILE A 434 -10.91 2.58 -7.03
C ILE A 434 -11.83 1.40 -7.25
N LEU A 435 -11.24 0.22 -7.41
CA LEU A 435 -11.96 -1.04 -7.54
C LEU A 435 -11.77 -1.90 -6.29
N ARG A 436 -12.74 -2.77 -6.04
CA ARG A 436 -12.69 -3.76 -4.96
C ARG A 436 -12.74 -5.15 -5.56
N CYS A 437 -11.85 -6.02 -5.10
CA CYS A 437 -11.84 -7.44 -5.47
C CYS A 437 -11.72 -8.33 -4.23
N SER A 438 -11.99 -9.63 -4.39
CA SER A 438 -11.78 -10.64 -3.35
C SER A 438 -10.69 -11.60 -3.80
N PRO A 439 -9.43 -11.40 -3.39
CA PRO A 439 -8.33 -12.25 -3.83
C PRO A 439 -8.31 -13.61 -3.11
N ASP A 440 -7.93 -14.65 -3.82
CA ASP A 440 -7.57 -15.95 -3.26
C ASP A 440 -6.20 -15.92 -2.56
N GLU A 441 -5.72 -17.08 -2.09
CA GLU A 441 -4.42 -17.18 -1.38
C GLU A 441 -3.20 -16.92 -2.26
N ASN A 442 -3.37 -17.06 -3.58
CA ASN A 442 -2.34 -16.83 -4.59
C ASN A 442 -2.37 -15.39 -5.13
N GLY A 443 -3.33 -14.57 -4.71
CA GLY A 443 -3.50 -13.19 -5.17
C GLY A 443 -4.27 -13.07 -6.50
N LEU A 444 -5.02 -14.10 -6.89
CA LEU A 444 -5.89 -14.10 -8.06
C LEU A 444 -7.30 -13.66 -7.65
N ALA A 445 -7.90 -12.77 -8.43
CA ALA A 445 -9.30 -12.37 -8.29
C ALA A 445 -9.98 -12.36 -9.66
N GLU A 446 -11.01 -13.18 -9.86
CA GLU A 446 -11.73 -13.24 -11.14
C GLU A 446 -12.49 -11.95 -11.45
N THR A 447 -12.98 -11.26 -10.41
CA THR A 447 -13.82 -10.07 -10.55
C THR A 447 -13.25 -8.88 -9.80
N ALA A 448 -13.42 -7.69 -10.38
CA ALA A 448 -13.14 -6.40 -9.76
C ALA A 448 -14.34 -5.48 -9.97
N GLN A 449 -14.87 -4.92 -8.87
CA GLN A 449 -16.02 -4.02 -8.90
C GLN A 449 -15.57 -2.58 -8.70
N LEU A 450 -15.94 -1.69 -9.62
CA LEU A 450 -15.71 -0.25 -9.47
C LEU A 450 -16.50 0.27 -8.25
N ARG A 451 -15.82 0.97 -7.35
CA ARG A 451 -16.42 1.60 -6.17
C ARG A 451 -16.45 3.11 -6.26
N PHE A 452 -15.41 3.69 -6.83
CA PHE A 452 -15.31 5.14 -6.98
C PHE A 452 -14.51 5.47 -8.23
N ALA A 453 -14.93 6.51 -8.95
CA ALA A 453 -14.20 7.07 -10.07
C ALA A 453 -14.18 8.59 -9.94
N GLY A 454 -13.01 9.20 -10.13
CA GLY A 454 -12.86 10.62 -9.94
C GLY A 454 -11.61 11.20 -10.57
N ARG A 455 -11.49 12.53 -10.50
CA ARG A 455 -10.31 13.26 -10.91
C ARG A 455 -9.42 13.52 -9.70
N VAL A 456 -8.14 13.22 -9.85
CA VAL A 456 -7.14 13.47 -8.81
C VAL A 456 -6.85 14.96 -8.75
N GLY A 457 -6.99 15.54 -7.55
CA GLY A 457 -6.67 16.92 -7.26
C GLY A 457 -5.17 17.14 -7.01
N LYS A 458 -4.83 18.32 -6.50
CA LYS A 458 -3.45 18.67 -6.19
C LYS A 458 -2.89 17.78 -5.07
N PRO A 459 -1.70 17.17 -5.24
CA PRO A 459 -1.04 16.45 -4.18
C PRO A 459 -0.36 17.41 -3.19
N ASN A 460 -0.32 16.98 -1.93
CA ASN A 460 0.47 17.57 -0.86
C ASN A 460 1.57 16.58 -0.46
N PHE A 461 2.82 17.02 -0.60
CA PHE A 461 4.01 16.24 -0.29
C PHE A 461 4.53 16.60 1.10
N ASP A 462 4.59 15.60 1.98
CA ASP A 462 5.18 15.69 3.32
C ASP A 462 6.27 14.62 3.43
N GLY A 463 7.49 14.99 3.03
CA GLY A 463 8.59 14.04 2.86
C GLY A 463 8.23 12.93 1.85
N PRO A 464 8.35 11.63 2.21
CA PRO A 464 7.95 10.54 1.34
C PRO A 464 6.44 10.27 1.36
N LYS A 465 5.64 11.02 2.11
CA LYS A 465 4.18 10.84 2.17
C LYS A 465 3.51 11.80 1.20
N ILE A 466 2.61 11.27 0.39
CA ILE A 466 1.82 12.00 -0.60
C ILE A 466 0.35 11.87 -0.20
N THR A 467 -0.34 13.01 -0.11
CA THR A 467 -1.77 13.06 0.20
C THR A 467 -2.49 13.86 -0.87
N CYS A 468 -3.62 13.39 -1.38
CA CYS A 468 -4.42 14.14 -2.33
C CYS A 468 -5.92 13.87 -2.15
N GLU A 469 -6.73 14.83 -2.57
CA GLU A 469 -8.18 14.66 -2.68
C GLU A 469 -8.53 14.21 -4.10
N VAL A 470 -9.42 13.24 -4.20
CA VAL A 470 -9.98 12.78 -5.48
C VAL A 470 -11.45 13.14 -5.48
N ALA A 471 -11.84 14.03 -6.38
CA ALA A 471 -13.21 14.49 -6.51
C ALA A 471 -13.96 13.62 -7.52
N HIS A 472 -15.21 13.28 -7.20
CA HIS A 472 -16.07 12.56 -8.14
C HIS A 472 -16.35 13.41 -9.39
N LEU A 473 -16.66 12.77 -10.52
CA LEU A 473 -16.95 13.46 -11.79
C LEU A 473 -18.10 14.50 -11.67
N LEU A 474 -19.04 14.27 -10.76
CA LEU A 474 -20.15 15.19 -10.51
C LEU A 474 -19.70 16.55 -9.93
N ALA A 475 -18.50 16.63 -9.34
CA ALA A 475 -17.93 17.91 -8.93
C ALA A 475 -17.69 18.85 -10.12
N ASP A 476 -17.51 18.32 -11.33
CA ASP A 476 -17.36 19.13 -12.55
C ASP A 476 -18.67 19.85 -12.94
N LEU A 477 -19.83 19.47 -12.39
CA LEU A 477 -21.10 20.18 -12.61
C LEU A 477 -21.14 21.56 -11.94
N GLN A 478 -20.18 21.86 -11.05
CA GLN A 478 -20.03 23.19 -10.45
C GLN A 478 -19.29 24.18 -11.34
N ASN A 479 -18.76 23.73 -12.48
CA ASN A 479 -18.18 24.65 -13.43
C ASN A 479 -19.23 25.69 -13.87
N ASN A 480 -18.82 26.95 -13.90
CA ASN A 480 -19.72 28.06 -14.24
C ASN A 480 -20.31 27.83 -15.63
N VAL A 481 -21.63 27.62 -15.70
CA VAL A 481 -22.38 27.61 -16.95
C VAL A 481 -22.97 29.00 -17.23
N PRO A 482 -23.00 29.46 -18.49
CA PRO A 482 -22.63 28.77 -19.73
C PRO A 482 -21.14 28.87 -20.09
N ASP A 483 -20.58 27.83 -20.72
CA ASP A 483 -19.19 27.81 -21.22
C ASP A 483 -18.90 28.82 -22.35
N MET A 484 -19.93 29.36 -23.01
CA MET A 484 -19.77 30.35 -24.07
C MET A 484 -20.01 31.76 -23.56
N ILE A 485 -18.97 32.60 -23.68
CA ILE A 485 -19.03 34.02 -23.35
C ILE A 485 -19.34 34.79 -24.63
N VAL A 486 -20.19 35.81 -24.55
CA VAL A 486 -20.43 36.72 -25.68
C VAL A 486 -19.23 37.65 -25.82
N GLN A 487 -18.30 37.30 -26.70
CA GLN A 487 -17.09 38.07 -26.98
C GLN A 487 -16.78 38.10 -28.48
N ALA A 488 -15.89 39.02 -28.89
CA ALA A 488 -15.50 39.16 -30.29
C ALA A 488 -14.78 37.92 -30.82
N ASP A 489 -13.92 37.33 -29.98
CA ASP A 489 -13.12 36.16 -30.30
C ASP A 489 -13.94 34.85 -30.25
N CYS A 490 -13.44 33.82 -30.94
CA CYS A 490 -14.08 32.51 -30.98
C CYS A 490 -13.96 31.77 -29.64
N ASN A 491 -15.07 31.26 -29.11
CA ASN A 491 -15.06 30.40 -27.92
C ASN A 491 -14.62 28.94 -28.20
N LEU A 492 -14.59 28.52 -29.46
CA LEU A 492 -14.40 27.11 -29.83
C LEU A 492 -12.93 26.72 -29.88
N GLU A 493 -12.58 25.59 -29.26
CA GLU A 493 -11.27 24.98 -29.39
C GLU A 493 -11.02 24.54 -30.86
N PHE A 494 -9.82 24.83 -31.37
CA PHE A 494 -9.43 24.48 -32.74
C PHE A 494 -9.41 22.96 -32.95
N GLY A 495 -10.16 22.49 -33.95
CA GLY A 495 -10.25 21.05 -34.24
C GLY A 495 -11.23 20.27 -33.37
N SER A 496 -11.94 20.94 -32.44
CA SER A 496 -13.07 20.34 -31.72
C SER A 496 -14.19 19.96 -32.68
N LEU A 497 -15.05 19.03 -32.25
CA LEU A 497 -16.22 18.58 -33.02
C LEU A 497 -17.13 19.76 -33.44
N VAL A 498 -17.27 20.74 -32.55
CA VAL A 498 -18.11 21.93 -32.77
C VAL A 498 -17.45 22.89 -33.77
N CYS A 499 -16.13 23.10 -33.64
CA CYS A 499 -15.36 23.88 -34.62
C CYS A 499 -15.45 23.25 -36.01
N GLY A 500 -15.31 21.94 -36.13
CA GLY A 500 -15.48 21.22 -37.41
C GLY A 500 -14.28 21.25 -38.34
N VAL A 501 -13.18 21.90 -37.97
CA VAL A 501 -11.91 21.78 -38.69
C VAL A 501 -11.37 20.37 -38.49
N LEU A 502 -11.14 19.64 -39.58
CA LEU A 502 -10.51 18.32 -39.52
C LEU A 502 -9.02 18.46 -39.24
N LEU A 503 -8.59 18.08 -38.03
CA LEU A 503 -7.18 18.12 -37.63
C LEU A 503 -6.27 17.33 -38.56
N SER A 504 -6.73 16.21 -39.12
CA SER A 504 -5.95 15.36 -40.04
C SER A 504 -5.48 16.11 -41.30
N THR A 505 -6.22 17.10 -41.79
CA THR A 505 -5.84 17.94 -42.94
C THR A 505 -4.86 19.05 -42.57
N TRP A 506 -4.75 19.36 -41.28
CA TRP A 506 -3.91 20.42 -40.72
C TRP A 506 -2.77 19.87 -39.86
N THR A 507 -2.51 18.56 -39.90
CA THR A 507 -1.33 17.93 -39.31
C THR A 507 -0.10 18.23 -40.15
N PHE A 508 0.97 18.66 -39.48
CA PHE A 508 2.30 18.79 -40.05
C PHE A 508 3.22 17.74 -39.43
N THR A 509 4.15 17.23 -40.23
CA THR A 509 5.17 16.29 -39.80
C THR A 509 6.55 16.81 -40.17
N GLY A 510 7.53 16.64 -39.29
CA GLY A 510 8.91 17.02 -39.55
C GLY A 510 9.88 16.10 -38.80
N ALA A 511 11.06 15.87 -39.38
CA ALA A 511 12.13 15.11 -38.75
C ALA A 511 12.90 16.00 -37.76
N VAL A 512 13.20 15.47 -36.58
CA VAL A 512 13.98 16.17 -35.56
C VAL A 512 15.43 16.30 -36.02
N ALA A 513 15.91 17.53 -36.16
CA ALA A 513 17.28 17.84 -36.52
C ALA A 513 18.13 18.21 -35.30
N ALA A 514 17.57 18.98 -34.36
CA ALA A 514 18.20 19.31 -33.09
C ALA A 514 17.16 19.64 -32.02
N TYR A 515 17.49 19.38 -30.76
CA TYR A 515 16.69 19.73 -29.60
C TYR A 515 17.59 20.11 -28.42
N ASP A 516 17.34 21.26 -27.80
CA ASP A 516 18.15 21.79 -26.69
C ASP A 516 17.37 21.92 -25.36
N GLY A 517 16.15 21.39 -25.29
CA GLY A 517 15.26 21.54 -24.14
C GLY A 517 14.17 22.59 -24.31
N ALA A 518 14.38 23.62 -25.14
CA ALA A 518 13.41 24.70 -25.37
C ALA A 518 13.10 24.91 -26.85
N ALA A 519 14.08 24.73 -27.73
CA ALA A 519 13.96 24.84 -29.17
C ALA A 519 14.03 23.45 -29.82
N LEU A 520 13.05 23.17 -30.68
CA LEU A 520 12.98 21.98 -31.51
C LEU A 520 13.18 22.38 -32.98
N ALA A 521 14.35 22.06 -33.52
CA ALA A 521 14.67 22.28 -34.94
C ALA A 521 14.21 21.07 -35.75
N LEU A 522 13.42 21.34 -36.80
CA LEU A 522 12.81 20.35 -37.68
C LEU A 522 13.27 20.54 -39.12
N THR A 523 13.44 19.44 -39.83
CA THR A 523 13.69 19.41 -41.29
C THR A 523 12.66 18.52 -42.00
N GLY A 524 12.51 18.70 -43.31
CA GLY A 524 11.57 17.91 -44.10
C GLY A 524 10.11 18.14 -43.68
N VAL A 525 9.76 19.38 -43.32
CA VAL A 525 8.40 19.71 -42.89
C VAL A 525 7.41 19.53 -44.03
N VAL A 526 6.43 18.64 -43.83
CA VAL A 526 5.36 18.35 -44.79
C VAL A 526 4.00 18.47 -44.11
N ARG A 527 3.01 19.01 -44.83
CA ARG A 527 1.61 19.02 -44.41
C ARG A 527 0.89 17.81 -44.97
N ALA A 528 0.12 17.11 -44.13
CA ALA A 528 -0.66 15.93 -44.54
C ALA A 528 -1.68 16.22 -45.67
N GLY A 529 -2.20 17.45 -45.75
CA GLY A 529 -3.11 17.91 -46.80
C GLY A 529 -2.49 18.24 -48.17
N GLY A 530 -1.21 17.95 -48.40
CA GLY A 530 -0.58 17.93 -49.74
C GLY A 530 -0.23 19.27 -50.40
N ALA A 531 -0.81 20.40 -49.98
CA ALA A 531 -0.46 21.72 -50.52
C ALA A 531 0.72 22.35 -49.75
N ALA A 532 1.80 22.65 -50.45
CA ALA A 532 2.89 23.49 -49.94
C ALA A 532 2.36 24.92 -49.70
N MET A 533 2.70 25.48 -48.54
CA MET A 533 2.23 26.80 -48.12
C MET A 533 3.39 27.57 -47.53
N GLU A 534 3.49 28.87 -47.81
CA GLU A 534 4.43 29.74 -47.12
C GLU A 534 3.98 29.89 -45.67
N LEU A 535 4.80 29.39 -44.74
CA LEU A 535 4.55 29.48 -43.31
C LEU A 535 5.39 30.63 -42.75
N ALA A 536 4.73 31.74 -42.43
CA ALA A 536 5.37 32.90 -41.80
C ALA A 536 5.84 32.57 -40.37
N ALA A 537 6.72 33.40 -39.82
CA ALA A 537 7.10 33.32 -38.42
C ALA A 537 5.85 33.46 -37.52
N GLY A 538 5.80 32.68 -36.43
CA GLY A 538 4.68 32.63 -35.50
C GLY A 538 3.48 31.81 -35.96
N TRP A 539 3.53 31.16 -37.14
CA TRP A 539 2.40 30.40 -37.66
C TRP A 539 1.88 29.32 -36.70
N PHE A 540 2.79 28.67 -35.96
CA PHE A 540 2.46 27.62 -35.00
C PHE A 540 2.39 28.11 -33.55
N ALA A 541 2.45 29.42 -33.31
CA ALA A 541 2.27 29.96 -31.97
C ALA A 541 0.92 29.52 -31.39
N ARG A 542 0.91 29.13 -30.10
CA ARG A 542 -0.20 28.49 -29.37
C ARG A 542 -0.62 27.11 -29.89
N GLY A 543 0.04 26.59 -30.93
CA GLY A 543 -0.16 25.24 -31.43
C GLY A 543 0.39 24.20 -30.45
N ARG A 544 0.35 22.93 -30.87
CA ARG A 544 0.95 21.84 -30.09
C ARG A 544 1.80 20.94 -30.96
N VAL A 545 2.85 20.39 -30.36
CA VAL A 545 3.67 19.31 -30.92
C VAL A 545 3.45 18.05 -30.10
N GLU A 546 3.37 16.91 -30.77
CA GLU A 546 3.13 15.58 -30.22
C GLU A 546 4.24 14.64 -30.70
N PHE A 547 4.75 13.82 -29.79
CA PHE A 547 5.76 12.82 -30.04
C PHE A 547 5.48 11.55 -29.21
N GLY A 548 5.88 10.38 -29.73
CA GLY A 548 5.69 9.09 -29.08
C GLY A 548 4.28 8.52 -29.24
N ASP A 549 4.09 7.33 -28.68
CA ASP A 549 2.83 6.58 -28.61
C ASP A 549 2.75 5.88 -27.23
N GLY A 550 1.53 5.59 -26.75
CA GLY A 550 1.31 4.92 -25.47
C GLY A 550 1.96 5.64 -24.28
N ASP A 551 2.69 4.90 -23.45
CA ASP A 551 3.37 5.41 -22.25
C ASP A 551 4.46 6.46 -22.55
N GLY A 552 4.98 6.48 -23.79
CA GLY A 552 5.98 7.46 -24.25
C GLY A 552 5.38 8.71 -24.89
N PHE A 553 4.04 8.81 -24.97
CA PHE A 553 3.36 9.94 -25.59
C PHE A 553 3.57 11.24 -24.79
N GLN A 554 4.00 12.29 -25.48
CA GLN A 554 4.17 13.62 -24.90
C GLN A 554 3.65 14.71 -25.83
N SER A 555 3.04 15.75 -25.26
CA SER A 555 2.52 16.92 -25.98
C SER A 555 3.01 18.22 -25.36
N ARG A 556 3.41 19.18 -26.18
CA ARG A 556 3.91 20.48 -25.71
C ARG A 556 3.27 21.61 -26.49
N SER A 557 2.87 22.66 -25.77
CA SER A 557 2.41 23.89 -26.43
C SER A 557 3.59 24.63 -27.05
N ILE A 558 3.39 25.13 -28.25
CA ILE A 558 4.36 25.89 -29.03
C ILE A 558 4.18 27.37 -28.70
N LEU A 559 5.22 28.03 -28.19
CA LEU A 559 5.22 29.46 -27.89
C LEU A 559 5.39 30.30 -29.17
N SER A 560 6.34 29.90 -30.03
CA SER A 560 6.64 30.59 -31.28
C SER A 560 7.24 29.63 -32.30
N SER A 561 7.23 30.03 -33.57
CA SER A 561 7.88 29.31 -34.65
C SER A 561 8.62 30.27 -35.58
N THR A 562 9.72 29.83 -36.19
CA THR A 562 10.35 30.60 -37.28
C THR A 562 9.52 30.53 -38.56
N ALA A 563 9.90 31.28 -39.59
CA ALA A 563 9.35 31.05 -40.93
C ALA A 563 9.91 29.72 -41.49
N LEU A 564 9.13 29.04 -42.33
CA LEU A 564 9.62 27.87 -43.05
C LEU A 564 10.59 28.31 -44.14
N ALA A 565 11.85 27.88 -44.05
CA ALA A 565 12.88 28.20 -45.04
C ALA A 565 13.63 26.91 -45.42
N GLY A 566 13.67 26.57 -46.71
CA GLY A 566 14.36 25.36 -47.20
C GLY A 566 13.85 24.06 -46.56
N GLY A 567 12.55 23.97 -46.22
CA GLY A 567 11.96 22.82 -45.54
C GLY A 567 12.32 22.69 -44.05
N SER A 568 12.97 23.70 -43.48
CA SER A 568 13.40 23.74 -42.08
C SER A 568 12.61 24.76 -41.27
N LEU A 569 12.32 24.42 -40.02
CA LEU A 569 11.52 25.21 -39.08
C LEU A 569 12.01 24.98 -37.66
N THR A 570 12.09 26.03 -36.84
CA THR A 570 12.36 25.88 -35.41
C THR A 570 11.10 26.25 -34.61
N LEU A 571 10.71 25.36 -33.69
CA LEU A 571 9.63 25.56 -32.74
C LEU A 571 10.21 25.86 -31.35
N THR A 572 9.71 26.90 -30.69
CA THR A 572 10.01 27.18 -29.28
C THR A 572 8.89 26.61 -28.42
N LEU A 573 9.24 25.75 -27.47
CA LEU A 573 8.29 25.02 -26.63
C LEU A 573 8.07 25.73 -25.29
N SER A 574 6.87 25.54 -24.74
CA SER A 574 6.49 26.06 -23.42
C SER A 574 7.24 25.40 -22.26
N GLN A 575 7.58 24.13 -22.40
CA GLN A 575 8.31 23.34 -21.42
C GLN A 575 9.08 22.22 -22.14
N PRO A 576 10.18 21.71 -21.57
CA PRO A 576 10.92 20.60 -22.15
C PRO A 576 10.08 19.31 -22.17
N PHE A 577 10.36 18.45 -23.14
CA PHE A 577 9.99 17.03 -23.09
C PHE A 577 10.77 16.29 -22.00
N ASP A 578 10.11 15.34 -21.34
CA ASP A 578 10.75 14.43 -20.37
C ASP A 578 11.71 13.45 -21.05
N LEU A 579 11.40 13.07 -22.30
CA LEU A 579 12.28 12.26 -23.16
C LEU A 579 12.60 13.04 -24.43
N PRO A 580 13.87 13.13 -24.85
CA PRO A 580 14.23 13.86 -26.06
C PRO A 580 13.50 13.26 -27.28
N PRO A 581 12.84 14.10 -28.09
CA PRO A 581 12.12 13.60 -29.26
C PRO A 581 13.10 13.06 -30.30
N ALA A 582 12.78 11.93 -30.91
CA ALA A 582 13.58 11.28 -31.94
C ALA A 582 12.74 10.97 -33.18
N GLY A 583 13.35 10.99 -34.37
CA GLY A 583 12.64 10.65 -35.61
C GLY A 583 11.66 11.74 -36.05
N THR A 584 10.41 11.38 -36.35
CA THR A 584 9.40 12.30 -36.88
C THR A 584 8.41 12.71 -35.79
N VAL A 585 8.16 14.01 -35.66
CA VAL A 585 7.14 14.56 -34.75
C VAL A 585 5.92 15.02 -35.53
N LYS A 586 4.75 14.99 -34.87
CA LYS A 586 3.51 15.57 -35.39
C LYS A 586 3.28 16.91 -34.71
N PHE A 587 2.88 17.94 -35.44
CA PHE A 587 2.55 19.22 -34.85
C PHE A 587 1.39 19.88 -35.59
N TYR A 588 0.66 20.72 -34.84
CA TYR A 588 -0.60 21.28 -35.26
C TYR A 588 -0.56 22.79 -35.06
N PRO A 589 -1.10 23.57 -36.00
CA PRO A 589 -1.30 25.00 -35.80
C PRO A 589 -2.37 25.23 -34.73
N ALA A 590 -2.42 26.44 -34.19
CA ALA A 590 -3.56 26.92 -33.42
C ALA A 590 -4.33 28.00 -34.17
N CYS A 591 -5.59 28.16 -33.75
CA CYS A 591 -6.41 29.32 -34.03
C CYS A 591 -6.25 30.31 -32.88
N ASP A 592 -5.99 31.57 -33.19
CA ASP A 592 -5.91 32.65 -32.20
C ASP A 592 -7.28 33.18 -31.77
N GLY A 593 -8.37 32.60 -32.29
CA GLY A 593 -9.75 33.01 -32.03
C GLY A 593 -10.25 34.12 -32.96
N SER A 594 -9.39 34.72 -33.78
CA SER A 594 -9.76 35.84 -34.64
C SER A 594 -10.57 35.40 -35.86
N PRO A 595 -11.49 36.26 -36.36
CA PRO A 595 -12.27 35.96 -37.56
C PRO A 595 -11.39 35.78 -38.80
N SER A 596 -10.31 36.57 -38.91
CA SER A 596 -9.32 36.46 -39.98
C SER A 596 -8.61 35.11 -39.97
N ARG A 597 -8.21 34.61 -38.80
CA ARG A 597 -7.55 33.29 -38.69
C ARG A 597 -8.51 32.16 -39.02
N CYS A 598 -9.79 32.28 -38.68
CA CYS A 598 -10.80 31.29 -39.02
C CYS A 598 -11.02 31.19 -40.56
N GLN A 599 -10.91 32.31 -41.28
CA GLN A 599 -10.99 32.34 -42.74
C GLN A 599 -9.79 31.64 -43.41
N VAL A 600 -8.60 31.72 -42.82
CA VAL A 600 -7.41 30.97 -43.29
C VAL A 600 -7.67 29.46 -43.29
N PHE A 601 -8.40 28.96 -42.29
CA PHE A 601 -8.80 27.56 -42.19
C PHE A 601 -10.08 27.23 -42.98
N GLN A 602 -10.61 28.19 -43.75
CA GLN A 602 -11.84 28.07 -44.54
C GLN A 602 -13.07 27.66 -43.71
N ASN A 603 -13.09 28.00 -42.42
CA ASN A 603 -14.10 27.53 -41.47
C ASN A 603 -14.93 28.67 -40.84
N PHE A 604 -14.97 29.84 -41.48
CA PHE A 604 -15.65 31.01 -40.95
C PHE A 604 -17.17 30.81 -40.73
N GLN A 605 -17.80 29.89 -41.48
CA GLN A 605 -19.21 29.54 -41.29
C GLN A 605 -19.51 28.93 -39.91
N ARG A 606 -18.51 28.32 -39.26
CA ARG A 606 -18.62 27.74 -37.91
C ARG A 606 -17.93 28.60 -36.85
N TYR A 607 -17.76 29.89 -37.11
CA TYR A 607 -17.15 30.81 -36.15
C TYR A 607 -18.06 30.94 -34.91
N GLY A 608 -17.53 30.56 -33.74
CA GLY A 608 -18.26 30.58 -32.46
C GLY A 608 -18.06 31.84 -31.63
N GLY A 609 -17.60 32.93 -32.26
CA GLY A 609 -17.47 34.26 -31.66
C GLY A 609 -18.46 35.25 -32.28
N PHE A 610 -18.51 36.45 -31.71
CA PHE A 610 -19.41 37.53 -32.15
C PHE A 610 -18.58 38.72 -32.66
N PRO A 611 -18.08 38.69 -33.91
CA PRO A 611 -17.04 39.62 -34.38
C PRO A 611 -17.50 41.08 -34.44
N PHE A 612 -18.82 41.31 -34.42
CA PHE A 612 -19.43 42.65 -34.44
C PHE A 612 -19.94 43.10 -33.06
N VAL A 613 -19.63 42.36 -31.99
CA VAL A 613 -20.00 42.79 -30.64
C VAL A 613 -19.26 44.11 -30.31
N PRO A 614 -19.96 45.14 -29.82
CA PRO A 614 -19.31 46.39 -29.44
C PRO A 614 -18.29 46.17 -28.33
N VAL A 615 -17.09 46.77 -28.46
CA VAL A 615 -15.98 46.65 -27.49
C VAL A 615 -16.30 47.32 -26.13
N GLY A 616 -17.37 48.12 -26.06
CA GLY A 616 -17.84 48.74 -24.83
C GLY A 616 -19.35 48.90 -24.83
N ASN A 617 -19.92 49.26 -23.68
CA ASN A 617 -21.36 49.49 -23.54
C ASN A 617 -21.82 50.47 -24.64
N PRO A 618 -22.75 50.08 -25.53
CA PRO A 618 -23.35 50.98 -26.49
C PRO A 618 -24.29 51.95 -25.74
N ALA A 619 -23.73 52.79 -24.87
CA ALA A 619 -24.43 53.95 -24.37
C ALA A 619 -24.83 54.78 -25.61
N LEU A 620 -26.13 55.08 -25.70
CA LEU A 620 -26.74 55.89 -26.75
C LEU A 620 -25.89 57.13 -27.00
N LYS A 621 -24.97 57.06 -27.97
CA LYS A 621 -24.24 58.24 -28.41
C LYS A 621 -25.28 59.10 -29.13
N PRO A 622 -25.62 60.30 -28.65
CA PRO A 622 -26.56 61.16 -29.36
C PRO A 622 -26.02 61.40 -30.76
N ILE A 623 -26.86 61.20 -31.77
CA ILE A 623 -26.52 61.45 -33.17
C ILE A 623 -26.18 62.94 -33.28
N LYS A 624 -24.88 63.27 -33.35
CA LYS A 624 -24.45 64.63 -33.67
C LYS A 624 -24.78 64.86 -35.15
N LYS A 625 -25.78 65.70 -35.41
CA LYS A 625 -25.96 66.28 -36.76
C LYS A 625 -24.79 67.22 -37.01
N ASP A 626 -24.00 66.94 -38.04
CA ASP A 626 -23.06 67.94 -38.59
C ASP A 626 -23.89 69.06 -39.23
N THR A 627 -24.22 70.08 -38.46
CA THR A 627 -24.70 71.34 -39.03
C THR A 627 -23.51 72.15 -39.49
N SER A 628 -23.11 71.97 -40.75
CA SER A 628 -22.37 73.00 -41.49
C SER A 628 -23.32 74.17 -41.81
N GLN A 629 -23.71 74.93 -40.78
CA GLN A 629 -24.30 76.25 -41.02
C GLN A 629 -23.17 77.26 -41.19
N GLY A 630 -23.02 77.71 -42.44
CA GLY A 630 -22.08 78.74 -42.82
C GLY A 630 -22.31 80.04 -42.05
N LYS A 631 -21.21 80.63 -41.59
CA LYS A 631 -21.19 82.03 -41.17
C LYS A 631 -21.23 82.93 -42.41
N LYS A 632 -22.28 83.73 -42.53
CA LYS A 632 -22.17 85.10 -43.03
C LYS A 632 -21.97 86.02 -41.85
#